data_AF-A0A2N2YA70-F1
#
_entry.id   AF-A0A2N2YA70-F1
#
_cell.length_a   1.000
_cell.length_b   1.000
_cell.length_c   1.000
_cell.angle_alpha   90.00
_cell.angle_beta   90.00
_cell.angle_gamma   90.00
#
_symmetry.space_group_name_H-M   'P 1'
#
loop_
_entity.id
_entity.type
_entity.pdbx_description
1 polymer ?
#
loop_
_entity_poly.entity_id
_entity_poly.type
_entity_poly.pdbx_seq_one_letter_code
_entity_poly.pdbx_strand_id
1 'polypeptide(L)'
;MIYRKIILLAFAMMGMVALNAQISFSDYFESKTLRIDFELGGNDTLTMVFLKEMKQEPYWGGPVKNLTDPFGYGNFRYRVYDAVTGLLIFERGFGSLFEEWKATPDSDRTHHGLTSSSLMLFF
;
A
#
# COMPACT_ATOMS: atom_id res chain seq x y z
N MET A 1 5.79 -51.61 5.23
CA MET A 1 5.47 -50.85 6.48
C MET A 1 6.08 -49.44 6.51
N ILE A 2 7.32 -49.25 6.03
CA ILE A 2 8.03 -47.95 6.00
C ILE A 2 7.33 -46.90 5.13
N TYR A 3 6.92 -47.24 3.91
CA TYR A 3 6.27 -46.28 2.99
C TYR A 3 4.95 -45.70 3.52
N ARG A 4 4.17 -46.47 4.29
CA ARG A 4 2.94 -45.99 4.93
C ARG A 4 3.21 -44.90 5.96
N LYS A 5 4.32 -45.02 6.71
CA LYS A 5 4.74 -44.02 7.70
C LYS A 5 5.26 -42.75 7.03
N ILE A 6 5.98 -42.90 5.90
CA ILE A 6 6.50 -41.76 5.11
C ILE A 6 5.34 -40.94 4.49
N ILE A 7 4.34 -41.61 3.92
CA ILE A 7 3.15 -40.94 3.35
C ILE A 7 2.37 -40.17 4.43
N LEU A 8 2.20 -40.76 5.62
CA LEU A 8 1.54 -40.09 6.74
C LEU A 8 2.34 -38.88 7.25
N LEU A 9 3.68 -38.95 7.25
CA LEU A 9 4.53 -37.82 7.65
C LEU A 9 4.46 -36.66 6.65
N ALA A 10 4.45 -36.97 5.35
CA ALA A 10 4.33 -35.97 4.29
C ALA A 10 2.96 -35.25 4.33
N PHE A 11 1.88 -35.99 4.61
CA PHE A 11 0.54 -35.41 4.76
C PHE A 11 0.44 -34.51 6.01
N ALA A 12 1.11 -34.88 7.11
CA ALA A 12 1.16 -34.07 8.33
C ALA A 12 1.96 -32.75 8.15
N MET A 13 3.05 -32.77 7.38
CA MET A 13 3.82 -31.55 7.07
C MET A 13 3.05 -30.59 6.15
N MET A 14 2.21 -31.12 5.25
CA MET A 14 1.40 -30.30 4.34
C MET A 14 0.30 -29.49 5.07
N GLY A 15 -0.14 -29.96 6.25
CA GLY A 15 -1.15 -29.29 7.07
C GLY A 15 -0.65 -28.08 7.87
N MET A 16 0.67 -27.84 7.92
CA MET A 16 1.27 -26.72 8.67
C MET A 16 1.43 -25.44 7.84
N VAL A 17 0.91 -25.39 6.60
CA VAL A 17 0.87 -24.13 5.86
C VAL A 17 -0.10 -23.20 6.57
N ALA A 18 0.44 -22.22 7.29
CA ALA A 18 -0.35 -21.20 7.96
C ALA A 18 -1.25 -20.50 6.93
N LEU A 19 -2.55 -20.76 7.01
CA LEU A 19 -3.55 -20.00 6.31
C LEU A 19 -3.56 -18.61 6.94
N ASN A 20 -2.84 -17.66 6.35
CA ASN A 20 -2.99 -16.27 6.71
C ASN A 20 -4.42 -15.86 6.36
N ALA A 21 -5.26 -15.65 7.37
CA ALA A 21 -6.61 -15.15 7.17
C ALA A 21 -6.50 -13.79 6.48
N GLN A 22 -7.09 -13.69 5.28
CA GLN A 22 -7.08 -12.44 4.54
C GLN A 22 -7.91 -11.41 5.28
N ILE A 23 -7.43 -10.17 5.33
CA ILE A 23 -8.18 -9.06 5.93
C ILE A 23 -9.45 -8.86 5.13
N SER A 24 -10.59 -8.92 5.81
CA SER A 24 -11.89 -8.68 5.21
C SER A 24 -12.13 -7.18 5.11
N PHE A 25 -12.56 -6.73 3.93
CA PHE A 25 -12.87 -5.32 3.69
C PHE A 25 -13.96 -4.80 4.62
N SER A 26 -15.03 -5.56 4.80
CA SER A 26 -16.20 -5.18 5.59
C SER A 26 -15.93 -4.99 7.08
N ASP A 27 -14.80 -5.50 7.58
CA ASP A 27 -14.49 -5.47 9.01
C ASP A 27 -13.87 -4.13 9.41
N TYR A 28 -13.31 -3.39 8.44
CA TYR A 28 -12.53 -2.17 8.69
C TYR A 28 -12.94 -0.97 7.83
N PHE A 29 -13.74 -1.16 6.77
CA PHE A 29 -13.97 -0.11 5.77
C PHE A 29 -15.45 0.02 5.38
N GLU A 30 -15.88 1.25 5.13
CA GLU A 30 -17.15 1.56 4.46
C GLU A 30 -17.00 1.56 2.93
N SER A 31 -18.11 1.47 2.21
CA SER A 31 -18.15 1.61 0.73
C SER A 31 -18.00 3.07 0.26
N LYS A 32 -17.12 3.85 0.90
CA LYS A 32 -16.80 5.25 0.61
C LYS A 32 -15.28 5.41 0.48
N THR A 33 -14.84 6.56 -0.02
CA THR A 33 -13.40 6.84 -0.22
C THR A 33 -12.99 8.09 0.58
N LEU A 34 -11.92 8.02 1.36
CA LEU A 34 -11.17 9.16 1.85
C LEU A 34 -10.09 9.52 0.83
N ARG A 35 -10.35 10.49 -0.03
CA ARG A 35 -9.31 11.06 -0.88
C ARG A 35 -8.39 11.96 -0.07
N ILE A 36 -7.09 11.71 -0.15
CA ILE A 36 -6.02 12.53 0.40
C ILE A 36 -5.24 13.15 -0.76
N ASP A 37 -5.35 14.46 -0.88
CA ASP A 37 -4.53 15.24 -1.81
C ASP A 37 -3.26 15.68 -1.07
N PHE A 38 -2.10 15.46 -1.70
CA PHE A 38 -0.79 15.90 -1.18
C PHE A 38 0.11 16.36 -2.32
N GLU A 39 1.18 17.03 -1.95
CA GLU A 39 2.20 17.49 -2.87
C GLU A 39 3.52 16.82 -2.51
N LEU A 40 4.20 16.31 -3.53
CA LEU A 40 5.59 15.87 -3.44
C LEU A 40 6.47 17.06 -3.80
N GLY A 41 7.47 17.32 -2.98
CA GLY A 41 8.44 18.40 -3.14
C GLY A 41 9.85 17.93 -2.83
N GLY A 42 10.86 18.62 -3.33
CA GLY A 42 12.27 18.33 -3.01
C GLY A 42 13.19 18.44 -4.21
N ASN A 43 14.27 17.66 -4.18
CA ASN A 43 15.32 17.59 -5.18
C ASN A 43 15.75 16.12 -5.42
N ASP A 44 16.88 15.92 -6.08
CA ASP A 44 17.50 14.61 -6.35
C ASP A 44 17.74 13.75 -5.09
N THR A 45 18.06 14.37 -3.96
CA THR A 45 18.46 13.70 -2.69
C THR A 45 17.39 13.73 -1.59
N LEU A 46 16.43 14.65 -1.66
CA LEU A 46 15.41 14.90 -0.65
C LEU A 46 14.01 14.79 -1.27
N THR A 47 13.15 14.00 -0.63
CA THR A 47 11.72 13.96 -0.93
C THR A 47 10.94 14.40 0.30
N MET A 48 10.03 15.36 0.11
CA MET A 48 9.10 15.88 1.12
C MET A 48 7.67 15.63 0.64
N VAL A 49 6.77 15.40 1.60
CA VAL A 49 5.34 15.18 1.38
C VAL A 49 4.57 16.23 2.15
N PHE A 50 3.71 16.98 1.48
CA PHE A 50 2.89 18.03 2.07
C PHE A 50 1.42 17.68 1.94
N LEU A 51 0.72 17.48 3.06
CA LEU A 51 -0.73 17.25 3.05
C LEU A 51 -1.44 18.52 2.57
N LYS A 52 -2.30 18.38 1.56
CA LYS A 52 -3.06 19.50 0.98
C LYS A 52 -4.51 19.48 1.45
N GLU A 53 -5.19 18.37 1.26
CA GLU A 53 -6.61 18.27 1.55
C GLU A 53 -7.04 16.82 1.81
N MET A 54 -8.14 16.65 2.54
CA MET A 54 -8.83 15.38 2.72
C MET A 54 -10.30 15.55 2.35
N LYS A 55 -10.83 14.62 1.55
CA LYS A 55 -12.22 14.63 1.07
C LYS A 55 -12.85 13.26 1.21
N GLN A 56 -14.11 13.22 1.61
CA GLN A 56 -14.92 12.00 1.53
C GLN A 56 -15.68 11.97 0.21
N GLU A 57 -15.46 10.93 -0.59
CA GLU A 57 -16.20 10.64 -1.81
C GLU A 57 -17.22 9.51 -1.55
N PRO A 58 -18.40 9.54 -2.20
CA PRO A 58 -19.54 8.71 -1.84
C PRO A 58 -19.40 7.22 -2.20
N TYR A 59 -18.42 6.85 -3.03
CA TYR A 59 -18.26 5.49 -3.55
C TYR A 59 -16.82 5.03 -3.47
N TRP A 60 -16.63 3.74 -3.19
CA TRP A 60 -15.34 3.06 -3.28
C TRP A 60 -15.12 2.48 -4.69
N GLY A 61 -14.03 2.90 -5.34
CA GLY A 61 -13.68 2.46 -6.70
C GLY A 61 -12.56 1.43 -6.79
N GLY A 62 -11.94 1.06 -5.66
CA GLY A 62 -10.78 0.19 -5.66
C GLY A 62 -11.07 -1.26 -5.23
N PRO A 63 -10.01 -2.03 -4.93
CA PRO A 63 -10.13 -3.45 -4.60
C PRO A 63 -10.71 -3.70 -3.20
N VAL A 64 -11.58 -4.72 -3.10
CA VAL A 64 -12.13 -5.25 -1.82
C VAL A 64 -11.49 -6.57 -1.38
N LYS A 65 -10.51 -7.07 -2.16
CA LYS A 65 -9.71 -8.27 -1.88
C LYS A 65 -8.24 -7.91 -2.05
N ASN A 66 -7.35 -8.69 -1.44
CA ASN A 66 -5.90 -8.45 -1.51
C ASN A 66 -5.55 -7.04 -1.04
N LEU A 67 -6.08 -6.65 0.12
CA LEU A 67 -5.99 -5.29 0.65
C LEU A 67 -4.56 -4.84 0.94
N THR A 68 -3.65 -5.79 1.12
CA THR A 68 -2.21 -5.57 1.23
C THR A 68 -1.48 -6.02 -0.04
N ASP A 69 -0.35 -5.38 -0.36
CA ASP A 69 0.50 -5.74 -1.49
C ASP A 69 1.68 -6.61 -1.01
N PRO A 70 1.70 -7.92 -1.32
CA PRO A 70 2.79 -8.80 -0.90
C PRO A 70 4.09 -8.60 -1.69
N PHE A 71 4.03 -7.92 -2.83
CA PHE A 71 5.17 -7.74 -3.73
C PHE A 71 5.86 -6.39 -3.53
N GLY A 72 5.16 -5.42 -2.95
CA GLY A 72 5.70 -4.12 -2.59
C GLY A 72 6.09 -3.28 -3.81
N TYR A 73 5.25 -3.27 -4.83
CA TYR A 73 5.48 -2.51 -6.06
C TYR A 73 5.47 -0.99 -5.82
N GLY A 74 6.04 -0.23 -6.77
CA GLY A 74 6.05 1.24 -6.74
C GLY A 74 7.18 1.86 -5.91
N ASN A 75 7.52 3.10 -6.26
CA ASN A 75 8.57 3.88 -5.58
C ASN A 75 8.06 4.47 -4.27
N PHE A 76 6.76 4.78 -4.22
CA PHE A 76 6.06 5.19 -3.01
C PHE A 76 4.98 4.19 -2.65
N ARG A 77 4.57 4.21 -1.38
CA ARG A 77 3.45 3.43 -0.89
C ARG A 77 2.73 4.18 0.21
N TYR A 78 1.45 3.87 0.35
CA TYR A 78 0.68 4.25 1.51
C TYR A 78 0.19 3.01 2.23
N ARG A 79 0.13 3.11 3.56
CA ARG A 79 -0.27 2.03 4.45
C ARG A 79 -1.28 2.58 5.45
N VAL A 80 -2.36 1.85 5.62
CA VAL A 80 -3.40 2.15 6.60
C VAL A 80 -3.32 1.10 7.69
N TYR A 81 -3.20 1.57 8.93
CA TYR A 81 -3.14 0.73 10.11
C TYR A 81 -4.40 0.95 10.94
N ASP A 82 -4.93 -0.12 11.51
CA ASP A 82 -5.92 0.00 12.57
C ASP A 82 -5.27 0.68 13.78
N ALA A 83 -5.88 1.77 14.24
CA ALA A 83 -5.31 2.62 15.29
C ALA A 83 -5.25 1.92 16.65
N VAL A 84 -6.13 0.94 16.90
CA VAL A 84 -6.22 0.23 18.19
C VAL A 84 -5.21 -0.92 18.26
N THR A 85 -5.18 -1.76 17.23
CA THR A 85 -4.35 -2.98 17.22
C THR A 85 -2.99 -2.79 16.55
N GLY A 86 -2.82 -1.74 15.75
CA GLY A 86 -1.63 -1.54 14.91
C GLY A 86 -1.56 -2.50 13.72
N LEU A 87 -2.65 -3.23 13.41
CA LEU A 87 -2.70 -4.15 12.28
C LEU A 87 -2.67 -3.38 10.95
N LEU A 88 -1.82 -3.79 10.01
CA LEU A 88 -1.84 -3.27 8.64
C LEU A 88 -3.09 -3.78 7.93
N ILE A 89 -4.04 -2.88 7.63
CA ILE A 89 -5.35 -3.23 7.05
C ILE A 89 -5.47 -2.88 5.56
N PHE A 90 -4.60 -2.00 5.04
CA PHE A 90 -4.53 -1.69 3.62
C PHE A 90 -3.13 -1.20 3.21
N GLU A 91 -2.65 -1.62 2.05
CA GLU A 91 -1.39 -1.13 1.46
C GLU A 91 -1.49 -1.07 -0.07
N ARG A 92 -1.02 0.01 -0.68
CA ARG A 92 -0.78 0.09 -2.11
C ARG A 92 0.47 0.89 -2.44
N GLY A 93 1.17 0.40 -3.45
CA GLY A 93 2.26 1.10 -4.10
C GLY A 93 1.81 1.98 -5.26
N PHE A 94 2.58 3.02 -5.55
CA PHE A 94 2.40 3.85 -6.73
C PHE A 94 3.74 4.41 -7.24
N GLY A 95 3.76 4.77 -8.52
CA GLY A 95 4.81 5.62 -9.11
C GLY A 95 4.29 7.06 -9.21
N SER A 96 5.21 8.03 -9.20
CA SER A 96 4.85 9.43 -9.40
C SER A 96 5.78 10.08 -10.42
N LEU A 97 5.23 11.08 -11.14
CA LEU A 97 6.00 11.90 -12.07
C LEU A 97 7.15 12.65 -11.37
N PHE A 98 7.05 12.86 -10.05
CA PHE A 98 8.12 13.47 -9.26
C PHE A 98 9.40 12.60 -9.26
N GLU A 99 9.27 11.27 -9.14
CA GLU A 99 10.45 10.39 -9.19
C GLU A 99 11.01 10.27 -10.61
N GLU A 100 10.18 10.38 -11.64
CA GLU A 100 10.66 10.49 -13.02
C GLU A 100 11.42 11.82 -13.24
N TRP A 101 10.92 12.92 -12.69
CA TRP A 101 11.56 14.24 -12.76
C TRP A 101 12.90 14.29 -12.03
N LYS A 102 13.02 13.63 -10.86
CA LYS A 102 14.28 13.55 -10.12
C LYS A 102 15.43 12.94 -10.93
N ALA A 103 15.12 12.03 -11.86
CA ALA A 103 16.11 11.42 -12.75
C ALA A 103 16.57 12.35 -13.90
N THR A 104 16.01 13.55 -14.02
CA THR A 104 16.41 14.52 -15.05
C THR A 104 17.57 15.40 -14.58
N PRO A 105 18.45 15.89 -15.47
CA PRO A 105 19.55 16.79 -15.09
C PRO A 105 19.13 18.14 -14.48
N ASP A 106 17.85 18.47 -14.53
CA ASP A 106 17.28 19.74 -14.05
C ASP A 106 16.96 19.72 -12.55
N SER A 107 16.87 18.53 -11.95
CA SER A 107 16.58 18.34 -10.53
C SER A 107 17.73 18.81 -9.62
N ASP A 108 18.98 18.70 -10.08
CA ASP A 108 20.18 19.16 -9.38
C ASP A 108 20.27 20.69 -9.28
N ARG A 109 19.60 21.40 -10.20
CA ARG A 109 19.74 22.86 -10.37
C ARG A 109 18.61 23.64 -9.72
N THR A 110 17.53 22.96 -9.36
CA THR A 110 16.26 23.60 -8.98
C THR A 110 15.65 22.90 -7.77
N HIS A 111 15.56 23.59 -6.63
CA HIS A 111 15.08 23.02 -5.36
C HIS A 111 13.54 22.89 -5.23
N HIS A 112 12.80 22.87 -6.34
CA HIS A 112 11.33 22.96 -6.32
C HIS A 112 10.63 22.08 -7.37
N GLY A 113 10.68 20.75 -7.21
CA GLY A 113 9.77 19.85 -7.92
C GLY A 113 8.45 19.68 -7.19
N LEU A 114 7.49 20.61 -7.31
CA LEU A 114 6.15 20.46 -6.70
C LEU A 114 5.23 19.70 -7.65
N THR A 115 5.03 18.40 -7.41
CA THR A 115 4.04 17.59 -8.14
C THR A 115 2.86 17.28 -7.22
N SER A 116 1.66 17.71 -7.60
CA SER A 116 0.44 17.30 -6.91
C SER A 116 0.12 15.84 -7.25
N SER A 117 -0.10 15.03 -6.22
CA SER A 117 -0.57 13.65 -6.35
C SER A 117 -1.78 13.47 -5.43
N SER A 118 -2.81 12.79 -5.93
CA SER A 118 -3.99 12.44 -5.15
C SER A 118 -3.92 10.96 -4.83
N LEU A 119 -4.05 10.62 -3.55
CA LEU A 119 -4.20 9.26 -3.07
C LEU A 119 -5.62 9.04 -2.59
N MET A 120 -6.15 7.84 -2.80
CA MET A 120 -7.47 7.44 -2.32
C MET A 120 -7.28 6.42 -1.20
N LEU A 121 -7.55 6.85 0.03
CA LEU A 121 -7.62 6.06 1.26
C LEU A 121 -9.09 5.89 1.68
N PHE A 122 -9.35 5.39 2.89
CA PHE A 122 -10.70 5.02 3.36
C PHE A 122 -11.02 5.56 4.75
N PHE A 123 -12.30 5.45 5.10
CA PHE A 123 -12.82 5.34 6.46
C PHE A 123 -13.65 4.07 6.61
#